data_AF-A0ABD2F356-F1
#
_entry.id   AF-A0ABD2F356-F1
#
_cell.length_a   1.000
_cell.length_b   1.000
_cell.length_c   1.000
_cell.angle_alpha   90.00
_cell.angle_beta   90.00
_cell.angle_gamma   90.00
#
_symmetry.space_group_name_H-M   'P 1'
#
loop_
_entity.id
_entity.type
_entity.pdbx_description
1 polymer ?
#
loop_
_entity_poly.entity_id
_entity_poly.type
_entity_poly.pdbx_seq_one_letter_code
_entity_poly.pdbx_strand_id
1 'polypeptide(L)'
;MASSLNEDPEGSRITYVKGDLFACPKTDSLAHCISEDCRMGAGIAVLFKKKFGGVQELLNQQKKSGEVAVLKRDGRYIYYLDWMWA
;
A
#
# COMPACT_ATOMS: atom_id res chain seq x y z
N MET A 1 36.42 1.81 9.01
CA MET A 1 35.78 2.61 7.95
C MET A 1 35.05 1.64 7.05
N ALA A 2 33.72 1.68 7.01
CA ALA A 2 32.92 0.82 6.13
C ALA A 2 32.63 1.61 4.86
N SER A 3 33.36 1.30 3.80
CA SER A 3 33.20 1.90 2.48
C SER A 3 32.06 1.21 1.73
N SER A 4 31.14 2.07 1.26
CA SER A 4 30.42 1.99 0.00
C SER A 4 29.42 0.84 -0.19
N LEU A 5 28.14 1.17 -0.05
CA LEU A 5 27.07 0.43 -0.73
C LEU A 5 27.14 0.78 -2.22
N ASN A 6 27.29 -0.28 -3.01
CA ASN A 6 27.64 -0.27 -4.42
C ASN A 6 26.56 0.41 -5.28
N GLU A 7 27.02 1.06 -6.34
CA GLU A 7 26.22 1.67 -7.40
C GLU A 7 25.23 0.66 -8.00
N ASP A 8 23.93 0.99 -7.97
CA ASP A 8 22.91 0.23 -8.70
C ASP A 8 23.09 0.46 -10.21
N PRO A 9 23.16 -0.60 -11.03
CA PRO A 9 23.26 -0.46 -12.47
C PRO A 9 21.99 0.21 -13.01
N GLU A 10 22.16 1.10 -14.00
CA GLU A 10 21.08 1.69 -14.81
C GLU A 10 20.05 0.62 -15.19
N GLY A 11 18.90 0.57 -14.49
CA GLY A 11 17.86 -0.43 -14.77
C GLY A 11 16.87 -0.73 -13.64
N SER A 12 17.21 -0.48 -12.37
CA SER A 12 16.26 -0.70 -11.27
C SER A 12 15.32 0.49 -11.09
N ARG A 13 14.00 0.26 -11.28
CA ARG A 13 12.94 1.26 -11.00
C ARG A 13 12.42 1.19 -9.56
N ILE A 14 13.05 0.38 -8.70
CA ILE A 14 12.59 0.10 -7.34
C ILE A 14 13.68 0.52 -6.36
N THR A 15 13.34 1.43 -5.47
CA THR A 15 14.22 1.88 -4.37
C THR A 15 13.72 1.31 -3.06
N TYR A 16 14.61 0.66 -2.30
CA TYR A 16 14.29 0.11 -0.98
C TYR A 16 14.72 1.10 0.10
N VAL A 17 13.81 1.44 1.01
CA VAL A 17 14.06 2.37 2.12
C VAL A 17 13.66 1.71 3.43
N LYS A 18 14.55 1.75 4.43
CA LYS A 18 14.25 1.29 5.78
C LYS A 18 13.67 2.44 6.61
N GLY A 19 12.41 2.35 7.01
CA GLY A 19 11.74 3.39 7.79
C GLY A 19 10.25 3.12 8.00
N ASP A 20 9.50 4.14 8.42
CA ASP A 20 8.04 4.09 8.47
C ASP A 20 7.45 4.40 7.09
N LEU A 21 6.72 3.42 6.55
CA LEU A 21 6.02 3.55 5.27
C LEU A 21 5.07 4.76 5.25
N PHE A 22 4.40 5.05 6.37
CA PHE A 22 3.42 6.13 6.40
C PHE A 22 4.01 7.51 6.68
N ALA A 23 5.33 7.61 6.85
CA ALA A 23 6.08 8.86 6.90
C ALA A 23 6.53 9.32 5.50
N CYS A 24 6.17 8.57 4.44
CA CYS A 24 6.40 8.99 3.06
C CYS A 24 5.76 10.36 2.77
N PRO A 25 6.31 11.12 1.81
CA PRO A 25 5.70 12.36 1.35
C PRO A 25 4.21 12.19 1.04
N LYS A 26 3.42 13.22 1.34
CA LYS A 26 1.97 13.20 1.03
C LYS A 26 1.69 13.23 -0.47
N THR A 27 2.68 13.59 -1.29
CA THR A 27 2.64 13.48 -2.75
C THR A 27 2.60 12.03 -3.22
N ASP A 28 3.12 11.12 -2.39
CA ASP A 28 3.28 9.73 -2.76
C ASP A 28 2.03 8.95 -2.38
N SER A 29 1.53 8.21 -3.36
CA SER A 29 0.41 7.29 -3.17
C SER A 29 0.90 5.99 -2.55
N LEU A 30 0.06 5.38 -1.73
CA LEU A 30 0.39 4.13 -1.05
C LEU A 30 -0.34 2.98 -1.73
N ALA A 31 0.32 1.83 -1.83
CA ALA A 31 -0.31 0.60 -2.27
C ALA A 31 -0.09 -0.48 -1.22
N HIS A 32 -1.16 -1.20 -0.90
CA HIS A 32 -1.06 -2.47 -0.24
C HIS A 32 -2.18 -3.36 -0.75
N CYS A 33 -2.30 -4.49 -0.11
CA CYS A 33 -2.58 -5.70 -0.81
C CYS A 33 -3.40 -6.48 0.23
N ILE A 34 -4.64 -6.80 -0.13
CA ILE A 34 -5.74 -7.20 0.77
C ILE A 34 -6.50 -8.40 0.21
N SER A 35 -7.23 -9.07 1.09
CA SER A 35 -8.27 -10.03 0.72
C SER A 35 -9.58 -9.32 0.39
N GLU A 36 -10.38 -9.93 -0.49
CA GLU A 36 -11.71 -9.47 -0.93
C GLU A 36 -12.66 -9.17 0.24
N ASP A 37 -12.55 -9.93 1.33
CA ASP A 37 -13.36 -9.72 2.53
C ASP A 37 -13.00 -8.44 3.32
N CYS A 38 -12.00 -7.68 2.88
CA CYS A 38 -11.55 -6.40 3.45
C CYS A 38 -11.36 -6.44 4.97
N ARG A 39 -11.11 -7.62 5.57
CA ARG A 39 -11.03 -7.74 7.04
C ARG A 39 -9.91 -6.89 7.60
N MET A 40 -8.78 -6.82 6.87
CA MET A 40 -7.59 -6.06 7.24
C MET A 40 -7.18 -6.31 8.71
N GLY A 41 -7.24 -7.57 9.14
CA GLY A 41 -7.13 -7.98 10.54
C GLY A 41 -5.71 -8.26 11.02
N ALA A 42 -4.72 -8.29 10.12
CA ALA A 42 -3.33 -8.61 10.45
C ALA A 42 -2.32 -7.74 9.66
N GLY A 43 -1.07 -7.72 10.16
CA GLY A 43 0.05 -7.06 9.50
C GLY A 43 -0.14 -5.56 9.29
N ILE A 44 0.44 -5.05 8.19
CA ILE A 44 0.39 -3.62 7.84
C ILE A 44 -1.05 -3.14 7.57
N ALA A 45 -1.95 -4.05 7.14
CA ALA A 45 -3.33 -3.73 6.81
C ALA A 45 -4.12 -3.16 8.01
N VAL A 46 -3.81 -3.60 9.24
CA VAL A 46 -4.41 -3.04 10.46
C VAL A 46 -4.05 -1.56 10.61
N LEU A 47 -2.82 -1.19 10.27
CA LEU A 47 -2.35 0.20 10.32
C LEU A 47 -3.01 1.05 9.23
N PHE A 48 -3.18 0.51 8.00
CA PHE A 48 -3.97 1.17 6.96
C PHE A 48 -5.42 1.42 7.39
N LYS A 49 -6.08 0.41 7.97
CA LYS A 49 -7.44 0.54 8.49
C LYS A 49 -7.55 1.58 9.61
N LYS A 50 -6.57 1.64 10.53
CA LYS A 50 -6.54 2.65 11.60
C LYS A 50 -6.25 4.06 11.08
N LYS A 51 -5.35 4.21 10.11
CA LYS A 51 -4.89 5.52 9.62
C LYS A 51 -5.83 6.12 8.59
N PHE A 52 -6.38 5.30 7.69
CA PHE A 52 -7.20 5.76 6.57
C PHE A 52 -8.67 5.34 6.68
N GLY A 53 -9.01 4.34 7.49
CA GLY A 53 -10.39 3.88 7.62
C GLY A 53 -10.99 3.47 6.28
N GLY A 54 -12.21 3.93 5.98
CA GLY A 54 -12.80 3.80 4.65
C GLY A 54 -13.20 2.37 4.24
N VAL A 55 -13.29 1.42 5.18
CA VAL A 55 -13.63 0.02 4.88
C VAL A 55 -14.97 -0.08 4.14
N GLN A 56 -15.97 0.69 4.54
CA GLN A 56 -17.25 0.70 3.84
C GLN A 56 -17.16 1.29 2.44
N GLU A 57 -16.34 2.33 2.23
CA GLU A 57 -16.10 2.90 0.90
C GLU A 57 -15.41 1.90 -0.03
N LEU A 58 -14.50 1.07 0.50
CA LEU A 58 -13.84 -0.01 -0.24
C LEU A 58 -14.86 -1.10 -0.60
N LEU A 59 -15.67 -1.56 0.36
CA LEU A 59 -16.71 -2.57 0.13
C LEU A 59 -17.76 -2.09 -0.89
N ASN A 60 -18.12 -0.81 -0.86
CA ASN A 60 -19.08 -0.22 -1.80
C ASN A 60 -18.56 -0.16 -3.24
N GLN A 61 -17.24 -0.25 -3.46
CA GLN A 61 -16.66 -0.33 -4.80
C GLN A 61 -16.82 -1.73 -5.42
N GLN A 62 -17.24 -2.73 -4.63
CA GLN A 62 -17.52 -4.10 -5.07
C GLN A 62 -16.40 -4.69 -5.95
N LYS A 63 -15.15 -4.44 -5.55
CA LYS A 63 -13.98 -4.97 -6.23
C LYS A 63 -13.84 -6.46 -5.95
N LYS A 64 -13.38 -7.17 -6.97
CA LYS A 64 -13.11 -8.60 -6.94
C LYS A 64 -11.62 -8.85 -6.96
N SER A 65 -11.25 -10.08 -6.62
CA SER A 65 -9.90 -10.60 -6.84
C SER A 65 -9.32 -10.24 -8.21
N GLY A 66 -8.12 -9.67 -8.22
CA GLY A 66 -7.42 -9.18 -9.42
C GLY A 66 -7.73 -7.73 -9.77
N GLU A 67 -8.68 -7.09 -9.08
CA GLU A 67 -8.98 -5.67 -9.24
C GLU A 67 -8.30 -4.82 -8.15
N VAL A 68 -8.45 -3.50 -8.27
CA VAL A 68 -7.92 -2.53 -7.31
C VAL A 68 -9.04 -1.63 -6.81
N ALA A 69 -9.18 -1.54 -5.49
CA ALA A 69 -10.00 -0.55 -4.83
C ALA A 69 -9.15 0.67 -4.47
N VAL A 70 -9.75 1.86 -4.54
CA VAL A 70 -9.02 3.12 -4.37
C VAL A 70 -9.71 4.00 -3.34
N LEU A 71 -8.94 4.52 -2.37
CA LEU A 71 -9.38 5.60 -1.50
C LEU A 71 -8.60 6.88 -1.81
N LYS A 72 -9.30 8.01 -1.82
CA LYS A 72 -8.66 9.33 -1.92
C LYS A 72 -8.61 9.95 -0.53
N ARG A 73 -7.42 10.21 -0.01
CA ARG A 73 -7.20 10.83 1.32
C ARG A 73 -6.09 11.86 1.24
N ASP A 74 -6.30 13.01 1.84
CA ASP A 74 -5.29 14.09 1.95
C ASP A 74 -4.60 14.46 0.62
N GLY A 75 -5.35 14.43 -0.49
CA GLY A 75 -4.83 14.78 -1.82
C GLY A 75 -4.05 13.67 -2.54
N ARG A 76 -3.92 12.47 -1.94
CA ARG A 76 -3.30 11.28 -2.57
C ARG A 76 -4.27 10.12 -2.71
N TYR A 77 -3.86 9.12 -3.48
CA TYR A 77 -4.57 7.88 -3.65
C TYR A 77 -3.94 6.77 -2.82
N ILE A 78 -4.79 5.87 -2.34
CA ILE A 78 -4.40 4.68 -1.60
C ILE A 78 -5.01 3.50 -2.34
N TYR A 79 -4.14 2.65 -2.86
CA TYR A 79 -4.49 1.50 -3.67
C TYR A 79 -4.53 0.24 -2.80
N TYR A 80 -5.67 -0.43 -2.87
CA TYR A 80 -5.96 -1.69 -2.19
C TYR A 80 -6.08 -2.75 -3.27
N LEU A 81 -4.99 -3.44 -3.54
CA LEU A 81 -4.89 -4.51 -4.52
C LEU A 81 -5.54 -5.75 -3.93
N ASP A 82 -6.62 -6.21 -4.56
CA ASP A 82 -7.33 -7.40 -4.13
C ASP A 82 -6.65 -8.62 -4.76
N TRP A 83 -6.03 -9.46 -3.94
CA TRP A 83 -5.52 -10.74 -4.40
C TRP A 83 -6.46 -11.86 -3.94
N MET A 84 -6.67 -12.85 -4.79
CA MET A 84 -7.24 -14.11 -4.35
C MET A 84 -6.10 -14.89 -3.67
N TRP A 85 -6.21 -15.14 -2.37
CA TRP A 85 -5.60 -16.35 -1.81
C TRP A 85 -6.55 -17.49 -2.14
N ALA A 86 -6.31 -18.16 -3.27
CA ALA A 86 -6.77 -19.53 -3.44
C ALA A 86 -5.89 -20.46 -2.59
#